data_AF-A0A432EV42-F1
#
_entry.id   AF-A0A432EV42-F1
#
_cell.length_a   1.000
_cell.length_b   1.000
_cell.length_c   1.000
_cell.angle_alpha   90.00
_cell.angle_beta   90.00
_cell.angle_gamma   90.00
#
_symmetry.space_group_name_H-M   'P 1'
#
loop_
_entity.id
_entity.type
_entity.pdbx_description
1 polymer ?
#
loop_
_entity_poly.entity_id
_entity_poly.type
_entity_poly.pdbx_seq_one_letter_code
_entity_poly.pdbx_strand_id
1 'polypeptide(L)'
;MQFIRADISQRLHDDPTAASFWSLYLDDWLHIAVFNFTVDGAGSQQIMGYRESSYLPWAEKMVVVLEDEEEHYENGVENLREFSVVPEQLAKFQRVYNNMLPVALKRAFGRPDGPDHEFCLRTGLKRHSTEDVINRYLTEMRRYL
;
A
#
# COMPACT_ATOMS: atom_id res chain seq x y z
N MET A 1 -6.04 -1.35 18.67
CA MET A 1 -4.81 -2.12 18.94
C MET A 1 -3.80 -1.67 17.90
N GLN A 2 -2.72 -1.01 18.32
CA GLN A 2 -1.70 -0.46 17.41
C GLN A 2 -0.96 -1.63 16.73
N PHE A 3 -1.03 -1.73 15.41
CA PHE A 3 -0.57 -2.91 14.66
C PHE A 3 0.73 -2.68 13.90
N ILE A 4 1.23 -1.45 13.85
CA ILE A 4 2.56 -1.19 13.33
C ILE A 4 3.55 -1.79 14.32
N ARG A 5 4.08 -2.94 13.93
CA ARG A 5 5.25 -3.58 14.53
C ARG A 5 6.34 -2.51 14.64
N ALA A 6 6.95 -2.33 15.82
CA ALA A 6 7.90 -1.23 16.06
C ALA A 6 9.03 -1.19 15.02
N ASP A 7 9.41 -2.34 14.48
CA ASP A 7 10.35 -2.53 13.38
C ASP A 7 9.88 -1.95 12.03
N ILE A 8 8.58 -2.01 11.74
CA ILE A 8 8.00 -1.42 10.52
C ILE A 8 7.93 0.10 10.66
N SER A 9 7.53 0.61 11.82
CA SER A 9 7.50 2.05 12.09
C SER A 9 8.90 2.66 11.94
N GLN A 10 9.89 2.04 12.59
CA GLN A 10 11.28 2.47 12.53
C GLN A 10 11.81 2.51 11.08
N ARG A 11 11.51 1.49 10.27
CA ARG A 11 11.88 1.46 8.84
C ARG A 11 11.24 2.61 8.05
N LEU A 12 9.97 2.93 8.29
CA LEU A 12 9.32 4.06 7.62
C LEU A 12 9.98 5.41 7.93
N HIS A 13 10.64 5.55 9.08
CA HIS A 13 11.41 6.76 9.42
C HIS A 13 12.81 6.75 8.79
N ASP A 14 13.54 5.64 8.91
CA ASP A 14 14.95 5.54 8.53
C ASP A 14 15.16 5.40 7.01
N ASP A 15 14.17 4.86 6.30
CA ASP A 15 14.26 4.65 4.86
C ASP A 15 14.34 5.99 4.09
N PRO A 16 15.11 6.04 2.98
CA PRO A 16 15.24 7.22 2.14
C PRO A 16 13.88 7.66 1.56
N THR A 17 13.82 8.86 0.97
CA THR A 17 12.55 9.46 0.55
C THR A 17 11.79 8.55 -0.43
N ALA A 18 10.47 8.66 -0.52
CA ALA A 18 9.69 7.84 -1.47
C ALA A 18 10.22 7.94 -2.93
N ALA A 19 10.86 9.06 -3.28
CA ALA A 19 11.52 9.27 -4.57
C ALA A 19 12.74 8.36 -4.84
N SER A 20 13.35 7.73 -3.84
CA SER A 20 14.41 6.73 -4.05
C SER A 20 13.88 5.31 -4.25
N PHE A 21 12.59 5.07 -3.98
CA PHE A 21 11.95 3.75 -4.05
C PHE A 21 11.37 3.40 -5.44
N TRP A 22 11.67 4.17 -6.48
CA TRP A 22 11.26 3.84 -7.85
C TRP A 22 11.98 2.61 -8.45
N SER A 23 13.00 2.07 -7.77
CA SER A 23 13.76 0.90 -8.24
C SER A 23 13.16 -0.42 -7.73
N LEU A 24 11.90 -0.71 -8.09
CA LEU A 24 11.38 -2.08 -8.00
C LEU A 24 11.86 -2.86 -9.22
N TYR A 25 12.62 -3.93 -8.98
CA TYR A 25 12.99 -4.86 -10.05
C TYR A 25 11.83 -5.84 -10.25
N LEU A 26 11.06 -5.63 -11.31
CA LEU A 26 9.93 -6.47 -11.71
C LEU A 26 10.39 -7.38 -12.85
N ASP A 27 10.96 -8.54 -12.50
CA ASP A 27 11.68 -9.40 -13.44
C ASP A 27 10.75 -10.32 -14.24
N ASP A 28 9.70 -10.83 -13.59
CA ASP A 28 8.82 -11.85 -14.14
C ASP A 28 7.37 -11.65 -13.71
N TRP A 29 6.49 -12.54 -14.18
CA TRP A 29 5.07 -12.52 -13.85
C TRP A 29 4.80 -12.61 -12.34
N LEU A 30 5.60 -13.35 -11.59
CA LEU A 30 5.43 -13.46 -10.15
C LEU A 30 5.63 -12.10 -9.46
N HIS A 31 6.59 -11.30 -9.92
CA HIS A 31 6.79 -9.95 -9.40
C HIS A 31 5.60 -9.03 -9.69
N ILE A 32 5.01 -9.13 -10.90
CA ILE A 32 3.82 -8.34 -11.26
C ILE A 32 2.61 -8.75 -10.43
N ALA A 33 2.36 -10.05 -10.27
CA ALA A 33 1.27 -10.55 -9.44
C ALA A 33 1.38 -10.09 -7.98
N VAL A 34 2.60 -10.15 -7.41
CA VAL A 34 2.86 -9.67 -6.05
C VAL A 34 2.74 -8.14 -5.97
N PHE A 35 3.15 -7.42 -7.01
CA PHE A 35 2.98 -5.98 -7.10
C PHE A 35 1.50 -5.58 -7.05
N ASN A 36 0.66 -6.21 -7.86
CA ASN A 36 -0.77 -5.95 -7.85
C ASN A 36 -1.40 -6.26 -6.49
N PHE A 37 -1.03 -7.38 -5.88
CA PHE A 37 -1.53 -7.74 -4.55
C PHE A 37 -1.06 -6.76 -3.46
N THR A 38 0.18 -6.28 -3.54
CA THR A 38 0.83 -5.55 -2.44
C THR A 38 0.77 -4.04 -2.62
N VAL A 39 1.30 -3.53 -3.74
CA VAL A 39 1.47 -2.09 -4.00
C VAL A 39 0.14 -1.45 -4.40
N ASP A 40 -0.60 -2.05 -5.34
CA ASP A 40 -1.90 -1.51 -5.76
C ASP A 40 -2.90 -1.63 -4.61
N GLY A 41 -2.90 -2.76 -3.88
CA GLY A 41 -3.66 -2.91 -2.63
C GLY A 41 -3.35 -1.82 -1.58
N ALA A 42 -2.08 -1.43 -1.42
CA ALA A 42 -1.71 -0.31 -0.53
C ALA A 42 -2.16 1.05 -1.09
N GLY A 43 -2.03 1.26 -2.40
CA GLY A 43 -2.47 2.45 -3.12
C GLY A 43 -3.97 2.69 -2.97
N SER A 44 -4.80 1.67 -3.22
CA SER A 44 -6.26 1.74 -3.07
C SER A 44 -6.65 2.17 -1.64
N GLN A 45 -5.95 1.68 -0.62
CA GLN A 45 -6.20 2.07 0.77
C GLN A 45 -5.98 3.56 1.03
N GLN A 46 -5.00 4.16 0.38
CA GLN A 46 -4.71 5.58 0.48
C GLN A 46 -5.70 6.43 -0.34
N ILE A 47 -5.96 6.02 -1.57
CA ILE A 47 -6.85 6.72 -2.51
C ILE A 47 -8.27 6.80 -1.95
N MET A 48 -8.75 5.75 -1.27
CA MET A 48 -10.08 5.74 -0.63
C MET A 48 -10.35 6.99 0.20
N GLY A 49 -9.38 7.45 1.00
CA GLY A 49 -9.51 8.65 1.84
C GLY A 49 -9.27 9.97 1.09
N TYR A 50 -8.61 9.94 -0.08
CA TYR A 50 -8.38 11.13 -0.89
C TYR A 50 -9.62 11.58 -1.66
N ARG A 51 -10.57 10.66 -1.92
CA ARG A 51 -11.90 11.00 -2.46
C ARG A 51 -12.69 11.96 -1.56
N GLU A 52 -12.28 12.11 -0.30
CA GLU A 52 -12.90 12.99 0.68
C GLU A 52 -12.07 14.26 0.96
N SER A 53 -11.08 14.54 0.12
CA SER A 53 -10.20 15.70 0.23
C SER A 53 -10.97 17.01 0.12
N SER A 54 -10.52 18.03 0.87
CA SER A 54 -11.04 19.41 0.76
C SER A 54 -10.73 20.08 -0.57
N TYR A 55 -9.78 19.56 -1.35
CA TYR A 55 -9.49 20.02 -2.70
C TYR A 55 -10.27 19.19 -3.74
N LEU A 56 -11.41 19.72 -4.17
CA LEU A 56 -12.38 19.00 -5.00
C LEU A 56 -11.82 18.41 -6.31
N PRO A 57 -10.98 19.12 -7.09
CA PRO A 57 -10.42 18.54 -8.33
C PRO A 57 -9.60 17.27 -8.06
N TRP A 58 -8.93 17.21 -6.90
CA TRP A 58 -8.21 16.00 -6.50
C TRP A 58 -9.17 14.90 -6.05
N ALA A 59 -10.12 15.23 -5.19
CA ALA A 59 -11.13 14.29 -4.70
C ALA A 59 -11.88 13.58 -5.85
N GLU A 60 -12.32 14.35 -6.85
CA GLU A 60 -13.04 13.82 -8.03
C GLU A 60 -12.17 12.87 -8.86
N LYS A 61 -10.88 13.20 -9.05
CA LYS A 61 -9.96 12.32 -9.78
C LYS A 61 -9.66 11.04 -9.05
N MET A 62 -9.62 11.07 -7.73
CA MET A 62 -9.37 9.87 -6.92
C MET A 62 -10.52 8.87 -6.97
N VAL A 63 -11.73 9.26 -7.39
CA VAL A 63 -12.81 8.30 -7.64
C VAL A 63 -12.47 7.42 -8.84
N VAL A 64 -12.08 8.04 -9.95
CA VAL A 64 -11.72 7.33 -11.20
C VAL A 64 -10.47 6.47 -11.00
N VAL A 65 -9.45 7.01 -10.33
CA VAL A 65 -8.22 6.25 -10.07
C VAL A 65 -8.49 5.05 -9.16
N LEU A 66 -9.41 5.16 -8.20
CA LEU A 66 -9.73 4.03 -7.33
C LEU A 66 -10.38 2.88 -8.09
N GLU A 67 -11.27 3.19 -9.05
CA GLU A 67 -11.93 2.17 -9.88
C GLU A 67 -10.88 1.34 -10.64
N ASP A 68 -9.88 1.99 -11.26
CA ASP A 68 -8.79 1.29 -11.96
C ASP A 68 -7.90 0.47 -10.99
N GLU A 69 -7.57 1.02 -9.82
CA GLU A 69 -6.69 0.37 -8.83
C GLU A 69 -7.37 -0.82 -8.12
N GLU A 70 -8.70 -0.81 -7.98
CA GLU A 70 -9.46 -1.94 -7.45
C GLU A 70 -9.39 -3.14 -8.40
N GLU A 71 -9.52 -2.94 -9.72
CA GLU A 71 -9.36 -4.01 -10.71
C GLU A 71 -7.94 -4.63 -10.67
N HIS A 72 -6.91 -3.80 -10.56
CA HIS A 72 -5.53 -4.28 -10.43
C HIS A 72 -5.34 -5.10 -9.14
N TYR A 73 -5.82 -4.60 -8.00
CA TYR A 73 -5.73 -5.31 -6.73
C TYR A 73 -6.49 -6.65 -6.76
N GLU A 74 -7.70 -6.68 -7.34
CA GLU A 74 -8.48 -7.91 -7.51
C GLU A 74 -7.73 -8.95 -8.33
N ASN A 75 -7.08 -8.55 -9.42
CA ASN A 75 -6.19 -9.42 -10.19
C ASN A 75 -5.04 -9.97 -9.33
N GLY A 76 -4.44 -9.15 -8.47
CA GLY A 76 -3.42 -9.58 -7.51
C GLY A 76 -3.93 -10.65 -6.53
N VAL A 77 -5.15 -10.48 -6.01
CA VAL A 77 -5.81 -11.45 -5.12
C VAL A 77 -6.08 -12.76 -5.84
N GLU A 78 -6.53 -12.72 -7.10
CA GLU A 78 -6.77 -13.94 -7.88
C GLU A 78 -5.48 -14.68 -8.17
N ASN A 79 -4.42 -13.98 -8.56
CA ASN A 79 -3.10 -14.60 -8.74
C ASN A 79 -2.59 -15.26 -7.45
N LEU A 80 -2.76 -14.61 -6.29
CA LEU A 80 -2.42 -15.24 -5.00
C LEU A 80 -3.17 -16.57 -4.82
N ARG A 81 -4.48 -16.61 -5.13
CA ARG A 81 -5.27 -17.85 -5.05
C ARG A 81 -4.70 -18.93 -5.96
N GLU A 82 -4.35 -18.59 -7.20
CA GLU A 82 -3.74 -19.54 -8.15
C GLU A 82 -2.40 -20.08 -7.64
N PHE A 83 -1.50 -19.20 -7.19
CA PHE A 83 -0.20 -19.61 -6.63
C PHE A 83 -0.35 -20.41 -5.33
N SER A 84 -1.43 -20.19 -4.57
CA SER A 84 -1.69 -20.90 -3.30
C SER A 84 -1.98 -22.39 -3.46
N VAL A 85 -2.41 -22.82 -4.65
CA VAL A 85 -2.74 -24.23 -4.94
C VAL A 85 -1.51 -25.13 -4.85
N VAL A 86 -0.32 -24.61 -5.17
CA VAL A 86 0.94 -25.36 -5.13
C VAL A 86 1.84 -24.79 -4.03
N PRO A 87 2.15 -25.54 -2.95
CA PRO A 87 2.91 -25.02 -1.81
C PRO A 87 4.26 -24.39 -2.16
N GLU A 88 4.97 -24.94 -3.16
CA GLU A 88 6.24 -24.38 -3.63
C GLU A 88 6.07 -23.00 -4.28
N GLN A 89 4.96 -22.80 -5.01
CA GLN A 89 4.66 -21.53 -5.68
C GLN A 89 4.20 -20.48 -4.67
N LEU A 90 3.38 -20.86 -3.70
CA LEU A 90 3.04 -20.00 -2.57
C LEU A 90 4.30 -19.53 -1.81
N ALA A 91 5.25 -20.44 -1.59
CA ALA A 91 6.52 -20.09 -0.95
C ALA A 91 7.35 -19.10 -1.80
N LYS A 92 7.30 -19.16 -3.13
CA LYS A 92 7.93 -18.18 -4.02
C LYS A 92 7.24 -16.82 -3.91
N PHE A 93 5.90 -16.80 -3.97
CA PHE A 93 5.10 -15.58 -3.80
C PHE A 93 5.42 -14.89 -2.46
N GLN A 94 5.43 -15.65 -1.36
CA GLN A 94 5.73 -15.11 -0.03
C GLN A 94 7.11 -14.47 0.05
N ARG A 95 8.13 -15.04 -0.63
CA ARG A 95 9.48 -14.44 -0.65
C ARG A 95 9.50 -13.08 -1.33
N VAL A 96 8.83 -12.96 -2.48
CA VAL A 96 8.73 -11.69 -3.20
C VAL A 96 7.91 -10.68 -2.38
N TYR A 97 6.80 -11.12 -1.79
CA TYR A 97 5.95 -10.29 -0.92
C TYR A 97 6.74 -9.71 0.27
N ASN A 98 7.55 -10.53 0.95
CA ASN A 98 8.35 -10.08 2.09
C ASN A 98 9.35 -8.97 1.74
N ASN A 99 9.87 -9.00 0.51
CA ASN A 99 10.78 -7.95 0.01
C ASN A 99 10.01 -6.70 -0.43
N MET A 100 8.82 -6.88 -1.00
CA MET A 100 8.02 -5.80 -1.57
C MET A 100 7.22 -5.03 -0.52
N LEU A 101 6.73 -5.68 0.54
CA LEU A 101 5.87 -5.05 1.55
C LEU A 101 6.50 -3.80 2.20
N PRO A 102 7.76 -3.80 2.68
CA PRO A 102 8.36 -2.59 3.24
C PRO A 102 8.43 -1.44 2.23
N VAL A 103 8.73 -1.75 0.96
CA VAL A 103 8.75 -0.77 -0.13
C VAL A 103 7.36 -0.21 -0.37
N ALA A 104 6.34 -1.07 -0.43
CA ALA A 104 4.95 -0.67 -0.61
C ALA A 104 4.49 0.28 0.51
N LEU A 105 4.77 -0.05 1.77
CA LEU A 105 4.40 0.78 2.91
C LEU A 105 5.02 2.17 2.84
N LYS A 106 6.32 2.27 2.50
CA LYS A 106 7.01 3.55 2.37
C LYS A 106 6.52 4.36 1.16
N ARG A 107 6.32 3.69 0.03
CA ARG A 107 5.95 4.32 -1.24
C ARG A 107 4.53 4.86 -1.24
N ALA A 108 3.57 4.07 -0.74
CA ALA A 108 2.19 4.50 -0.64
C ALA A 108 2.06 5.57 0.44
N PHE A 109 2.37 5.20 1.69
CA PHE A 109 1.91 5.99 2.84
C PHE A 109 2.85 7.12 3.24
N GLY A 110 4.14 7.02 2.88
CA GLY A 110 5.16 8.00 3.26
C GLY A 110 5.45 7.99 4.76
N ARG A 111 5.84 9.15 5.31
CA ARG A 111 6.09 9.29 6.76
C ARG A 111 4.77 9.35 7.54
N PRO A 112 4.69 8.70 8.71
CA PRO A 112 3.47 8.68 9.50
C PRO A 112 3.14 10.04 10.14
N ASP A 113 4.17 10.86 10.41
CA ASP A 113 4.07 12.14 11.10
C ASP A 113 4.88 13.25 10.39
N GLY A 114 4.77 14.47 10.92
CA GLY A 114 5.53 15.63 10.47
C GLY A 114 4.66 16.84 10.09
N PRO A 115 5.28 18.01 9.85
CA PRO A 115 4.54 19.25 9.62
C PRO A 115 3.61 19.19 8.39
N ASP A 116 4.02 18.51 7.33
CA ASP A 116 3.20 18.33 6.11
C ASP A 116 2.02 17.40 6.37
N HIS A 117 2.21 16.36 7.21
CA HIS A 117 1.15 15.46 7.64
C HIS A 117 0.07 16.24 8.41
N GLU A 118 0.51 17.01 9.41
CA GLU A 118 -0.37 17.85 10.24
C GLU A 118 -1.09 18.93 9.42
N PHE A 119 -0.40 19.54 8.46
CA PHE A 119 -1.01 20.49 7.53
C PHE A 119 -2.11 19.82 6.71
N CYS A 120 -1.84 18.66 6.12
CA CYS A 120 -2.80 17.93 5.30
C CYS A 120 -4.06 17.55 6.10
N LEU A 121 -3.91 17.10 7.34
CA LEU A 121 -5.04 16.78 8.20
C LEU A 121 -5.85 18.02 8.58
N ARG A 122 -5.18 19.06 9.09
CA ARG A 122 -5.83 20.31 9.54
C ARG A 122 -6.60 21.02 8.43
N THR A 123 -6.11 20.95 7.20
CA THR A 123 -6.75 21.56 6.03
C THR A 123 -7.77 20.66 5.34
N GLY A 124 -7.92 19.41 5.79
CA GLY A 124 -8.82 18.43 5.19
C GLY A 124 -8.33 17.86 3.86
N LEU A 125 -7.07 18.11 3.45
CA LEU A 125 -6.48 17.47 2.27
C LEU A 125 -6.35 15.96 2.46
N LYS A 126 -6.11 15.52 3.71
CA LYS A 126 -6.21 14.13 4.18
C LYS A 126 -7.32 14.02 5.22
N ARG A 127 -8.10 12.95 5.17
CA ARG A 127 -9.12 12.65 6.21
C ARG A 127 -8.65 11.74 7.33
N HIS A 128 -7.67 10.89 7.05
CA HIS A 128 -7.17 9.90 7.99
C HIS A 128 -5.68 10.11 8.24
N SER A 129 -5.23 9.79 9.45
CA SER A 129 -3.80 9.76 9.73
C SER A 129 -3.15 8.68 8.88
N THR A 130 -1.85 8.83 8.60
CA THR A 130 -1.10 7.85 7.82
C THR A 130 -1.08 6.51 8.57
N GLU A 131 -0.99 6.55 9.90
CA GLU A 131 -1.08 5.37 10.77
C GLU A 131 -2.42 4.63 10.62
N ASP A 132 -3.55 5.34 10.58
CA ASP A 132 -4.87 4.72 10.41
C ASP A 132 -4.97 3.96 9.08
N VAL A 133 -4.46 4.57 8.01
CA VAL A 133 -4.48 3.96 6.67
C VAL A 133 -3.57 2.73 6.61
N ILE A 134 -2.34 2.82 7.17
CA ILE A 134 -1.43 1.66 7.26
C ILE A 134 -2.08 0.54 8.06
N ASN A 135 -2.68 0.84 9.21
CA ASN A 135 -3.33 -0.17 10.06
C ASN A 135 -4.51 -0.84 9.33
N ARG A 136 -5.30 -0.08 8.56
CA ARG A 136 -6.38 -0.61 7.73
C ARG A 136 -5.83 -1.56 6.65
N TYR A 137 -4.80 -1.15 5.93
CA TYR A 137 -4.13 -1.99 4.93
C TYR A 137 -3.57 -3.28 5.53
N LEU A 138 -2.82 -3.20 6.63
CA LEU A 138 -2.26 -4.38 7.29
C LEU A 138 -3.33 -5.31 7.88
N THR A 139 -4.46 -4.75 8.30
CA THR A 139 -5.63 -5.54 8.74
C THR A 139 -6.23 -6.32 7.57
N GLU A 140 -6.32 -5.71 6.39
CA GLU A 140 -6.78 -6.36 5.17
C GLU A 140 -5.82 -7.49 4.77
N MET A 141 -4.51 -7.22 4.72
CA MET A 141 -3.51 -8.23 4.33
C MET A 141 -3.50 -9.46 5.23
N ARG A 142 -3.81 -9.31 6.53
CA ARG A 142 -3.92 -10.45 7.45
C ARG A 142 -5.03 -11.43 7.13
N ARG A 143 -6.02 -11.05 6.32
CA ARG A 143 -7.09 -11.96 5.90
C ARG A 143 -6.58 -13.05 4.94
N TYR A 144 -5.40 -12.84 4.36
CA TYR A 144 -4.76 -13.73 3.39
C TYR A 144 -3.59 -14.53 3.98
N LEU A 145 -3.28 -14.34 5.27
CA LEU A 145 -2.25 -15.07 6.02
C LEU A 145 -2.89 -16.20 6.84
#